data_AF-A0AAW2NLD6-F1
#
_entry.id   AF-A0AAW2NLD6-F1
#
_cell.length_a   1.000
_cell.length_b   1.000
_cell.length_c   1.000
_cell.angle_alpha   90.00
_cell.angle_beta   90.00
_cell.angle_gamma   90.00
#
_symmetry.space_group_name_H-M   'P 1'
#
loop_
_entity.id
_entity.type
_entity.pdbx_description
1 polymer ?
#
loop_
_entity_poly.entity_id
_entity_poly.type
_entity_poly.pdbx_seq_one_letter_code
_entity_poly.pdbx_strand_id
1 'polypeptide(L)'
;MDPNLKQAIIDDLDRFVRRKDYNRKVGKAWREDTFVRAAGDWKVEFGCSHCQLFELTLSGLLNFIDGLWSVCGDERIIIFTTNHKDRLDPALLRPGRMDMHIHMRYCTPVGFDVLALNYLGIHDHHRLFPEIKQLIEEVEITPAEVAEYLMRNEDVDLALEGLIDLLKQKKEEKIVKNKESENGKGEMPEEQSDV
;
A
#
# COMPACT_ATOMS: atom_id res chain seq x y z
N MET A 1 5.33 3.17 8.21
CA MET A 1 4.70 4.21 7.35
C MET A 1 5.53 5.47 7.47
N ASP A 2 5.73 6.22 6.39
CA ASP A 2 6.42 7.51 6.45
C ASP A 2 5.71 8.43 7.47
N PRO A 3 6.41 8.97 8.48
CA PRO A 3 5.83 9.85 9.49
C PRO A 3 5.11 11.07 8.90
N ASN A 4 5.63 11.65 7.81
CA ASN A 4 5.03 12.81 7.17
C ASN A 4 3.71 12.45 6.50
N LEU A 5 3.66 11.30 5.84
CA LEU A 5 2.42 10.81 5.21
C LEU A 5 1.36 10.51 6.27
N LYS A 6 1.76 9.90 7.39
CA LYS A 6 0.87 9.67 8.53
C LYS A 6 0.31 11.00 9.05
N GLN A 7 1.16 12.02 9.23
CA GLN A 7 0.73 13.32 9.71
C GLN A 7 -0.23 14.01 8.74
N ALA A 8 0.05 13.96 7.43
CA ALA A 8 -0.81 14.53 6.40
C ALA A 8 -2.22 13.91 6.40
N ILE A 9 -2.30 12.59 6.59
CA ILE A 9 -3.59 11.89 6.69
C ILE A 9 -4.34 12.30 7.96
N ILE A 10 -3.63 12.37 9.09
CA ILE A 10 -4.23 12.80 10.36
C ILE A 10 -4.76 14.22 10.23
N ASP A 11 -3.98 15.15 9.70
CA ASP A 11 -4.36 16.56 9.55
C ASP A 11 -5.57 16.75 8.64
N ASP A 12 -5.69 15.93 7.59
CA ASP A 12 -6.82 15.94 6.66
C ASP A 12 -8.10 15.42 7.34
N LEU A 13 -8.02 14.26 7.99
CA LEU A 13 -9.14 13.71 8.78
C LEU A 13 -9.59 14.68 9.87
N ASP A 14 -8.63 15.32 10.54
CA ASP A 14 -8.88 16.35 11.55
C ASP A 14 -9.58 17.59 10.96
N ARG A 15 -9.18 18.01 9.76
CA ARG A 15 -9.78 19.13 9.03
C ARG A 15 -11.20 18.80 8.58
N PHE A 16 -11.46 17.56 8.18
CA PHE A 16 -12.81 17.07 7.92
C PHE A 16 -13.65 17.15 9.18
N VAL A 17 -13.22 16.55 10.28
CA VAL A 17 -13.98 16.62 11.54
C VAL A 17 -14.24 18.07 11.97
N ARG A 18 -13.24 18.96 11.86
CA ARG A 18 -13.34 20.37 12.30
C ARG A 18 -14.23 21.24 11.42
N ARG A 19 -14.32 20.98 10.11
CA ARG A 19 -15.12 21.84 9.24
C ARG A 19 -16.62 21.62 9.42
N LYS A 20 -17.06 20.56 10.12
CA LYS A 20 -18.45 20.09 10.30
C LYS A 20 -19.49 21.21 10.30
N ASP A 21 -19.32 22.16 11.21
CA ASP A 21 -20.24 23.27 11.44
C ASP A 21 -20.24 24.30 10.30
N TYR A 22 -19.13 24.44 9.59
CA TYR A 22 -19.02 25.30 8.43
C TYR A 22 -19.81 24.73 7.24
N ASN A 23 -19.57 23.48 6.78
CA ASN A 23 -20.32 23.01 5.61
C ASN A 23 -21.81 22.71 5.90
N ARG A 24 -22.19 22.48 7.17
CA ARG A 24 -23.60 22.42 7.60
C ARG A 24 -24.32 23.76 7.39
N LYS A 25 -23.63 24.89 7.63
CA LYS A 25 -24.18 26.25 7.44
C LYS A 25 -24.30 26.66 5.96
N VAL A 26 -23.44 26.14 5.08
CA VAL A 26 -23.49 26.44 3.62
C VAL A 26 -24.26 25.40 2.79
N GLY A 27 -24.89 24.40 3.42
CA GLY A 27 -25.75 23.41 2.72
C GLY A 27 -25.02 22.55 1.70
N LYS A 28 -23.69 22.36 1.86
CA LYS A 28 -22.89 21.51 0.97
C LYS A 28 -22.80 20.08 1.51
N ALA A 29 -22.98 19.10 0.64
CA ALA A 29 -22.76 17.69 0.96
C ALA A 29 -21.32 17.47 1.46
N TRP A 30 -21.23 16.80 2.60
CA TRP A 30 -20.04 16.60 3.42
C TRP A 30 -19.33 15.30 3.02
N ARG A 31 -18.09 15.38 2.52
CA ARG A 31 -17.39 14.25 1.87
C ARG A 31 -15.88 14.29 2.14
N GLU A 32 -15.31 13.11 2.40
CA GLU A 32 -13.86 12.86 2.34
C GLU A 32 -13.66 11.35 2.15
N ASP A 33 -13.18 10.97 0.97
CA ASP A 33 -12.91 9.58 0.63
C ASP A 33 -11.40 9.35 0.69
N THR A 34 -10.98 8.34 1.46
CA THR A 34 -9.57 7.97 1.61
C THR A 34 -9.26 6.69 0.85
N PHE A 35 -8.37 6.76 -0.13
CA PHE A 35 -7.95 5.63 -0.94
C PHE A 35 -6.59 5.13 -0.46
N VAL A 36 -6.47 3.84 -0.14
CA VAL A 36 -5.23 3.21 0.35
C VAL A 36 -4.81 2.10 -0.62
N ARG A 37 -3.76 2.31 -1.40
CA ARG A 37 -3.19 1.24 -2.25
C ARG A 37 -2.26 0.36 -1.41
N ALA A 38 -2.58 -0.92 -1.21
CA ALA A 38 -1.68 -1.88 -0.56
C ALA A 38 -0.68 -2.47 -1.58
N ALA A 39 0.52 -2.83 -1.11
CA ALA A 39 1.44 -3.70 -1.84
C ALA A 39 1.39 -5.07 -1.16
N GLY A 40 0.77 -6.07 -1.82
CA GLY A 40 0.59 -7.42 -1.30
C GLY A 40 -0.53 -8.14 -2.03
N ASP A 41 -0.22 -9.32 -2.56
CA ASP A 41 -1.17 -10.17 -3.27
C ASP A 41 -1.95 -11.01 -2.24
N TRP A 42 -3.19 -10.61 -1.93
CA TRP A 42 -4.06 -11.34 -1.01
C TRP A 42 -5.16 -12.03 -1.83
N LYS A 43 -5.05 -13.34 -1.99
CA LYS A 43 -6.17 -14.17 -2.47
C LYS A 43 -7.17 -14.35 -1.33
N VAL A 44 -8.40 -13.89 -1.54
CA VAL A 44 -9.54 -14.19 -0.67
C VAL A 44 -10.40 -15.23 -1.37
N GLU A 45 -10.41 -16.45 -0.84
CA GLU A 45 -11.37 -17.48 -1.26
C GLU A 45 -12.64 -17.35 -0.41
N PHE A 46 -13.73 -16.92 -1.04
CA PHE A 46 -15.06 -16.99 -0.44
C PHE A 46 -15.69 -18.34 -0.79
N GLY A 47 -15.82 -19.22 0.19
CA GLY A 47 -16.66 -20.41 0.10
C GLY A 47 -18.10 -20.10 0.51
N CYS A 48 -19.04 -20.14 -0.45
CA CYS A 48 -20.47 -20.25 -0.14
C CYS A 48 -21.16 -21.15 -1.17
N SER A 49 -21.73 -22.26 -0.71
CA SER A 49 -22.28 -23.34 -1.55
C SER A 49 -23.69 -23.09 -2.08
N HIS A 50 -24.27 -21.90 -1.86
CA HIS A 50 -25.60 -21.58 -2.38
C HIS A 50 -25.86 -20.07 -2.45
N CYS A 51 -25.30 -19.40 -3.44
CA CYS A 51 -25.73 -18.08 -3.90
C CYS A 51 -25.39 -17.98 -5.39
N GLN A 52 -26.36 -17.60 -6.23
CA GLN A 52 -26.04 -17.20 -7.60
C GLN A 52 -24.97 -16.11 -7.52
N LEU A 53 -23.82 -16.33 -8.17
CA LEU A 53 -22.79 -15.32 -8.34
C LEU A 53 -23.44 -14.12 -9.06
N PHE A 54 -23.86 -13.12 -8.29
CA PHE A 54 -24.02 -11.79 -8.84
C PHE A 54 -22.61 -11.36 -9.24
N GLU A 55 -22.36 -11.26 -10.54
CA GLU A 55 -21.22 -10.49 -11.03
C GLU A 55 -21.42 -9.05 -10.56
N LEU A 56 -20.84 -8.73 -9.42
CA LEU A 56 -20.73 -7.36 -8.95
C LEU A 56 -19.80 -6.64 -9.91
N THR A 57 -20.38 -5.96 -10.88
CA THR A 57 -19.64 -5.04 -11.75
C THR A 57 -19.15 -3.89 -10.89
N LEU A 58 -17.92 -3.44 -11.14
CA LEU A 58 -17.35 -2.27 -10.48
C LEU A 58 -18.31 -1.08 -10.60
N SER A 59 -18.90 -0.86 -11.78
CA SER A 59 -19.91 0.18 -12.02
C SER A 59 -21.17 0.02 -11.16
N GLY A 60 -21.65 -1.21 -10.94
CA GLY A 60 -22.79 -1.50 -10.07
C GLY A 60 -22.53 -1.16 -8.61
N LEU A 61 -21.36 -1.55 -8.10
CA LEU A 61 -20.91 -1.18 -6.74
C LEU A 61 -20.82 0.35 -6.57
N LEU A 62 -20.35 1.05 -7.59
CA LEU A 62 -20.16 2.49 -7.54
C LEU A 62 -21.46 3.27 -7.62
N ASN A 63 -22.39 2.85 -8.46
CA ASN A 63 -23.73 3.44 -8.49
C ASN A 63 -24.46 3.25 -7.15
N PHE A 64 -24.22 2.13 -6.47
CA PHE A 64 -24.73 1.91 -5.12
C PHE A 64 -24.11 2.86 -4.10
N ILE A 65 -22.79 3.07 -4.15
CA ILE A 65 -22.08 4.02 -3.28
C ILE A 65 -22.52 5.46 -3.54
N ASP A 66 -22.67 5.86 -4.81
CA ASP A 66 -23.25 7.15 -5.22
C ASP A 66 -24.66 7.33 -4.64
N GLY A 67 -25.45 6.24 -4.59
CA GLY A 67 -26.75 6.19 -3.93
C GLY A 67 -26.64 6.41 -2.42
N LEU A 68 -25.73 5.70 -1.74
CA LEU A 68 -25.46 5.84 -0.30
C LEU A 68 -25.00 7.25 0.08
N TRP A 69 -24.31 7.97 -0.80
CA TRP A 69 -23.91 9.36 -0.59
C TRP A 69 -25.08 10.35 -0.49
N SER A 70 -26.28 10.01 -0.97
CA SER A 70 -27.44 10.91 -0.96
C SER A 70 -28.43 10.67 0.19
N VAL A 71 -28.37 9.53 0.89
CA VAL A 71 -29.51 9.07 1.73
C VAL A 71 -29.48 9.59 3.18
N CYS A 72 -28.33 10.00 3.71
CA CYS A 72 -28.22 10.43 5.10
C CYS A 72 -27.30 11.64 5.22
N GLY A 73 -27.78 12.73 5.82
CA GLY A 73 -27.01 13.92 6.15
C GLY A 73 -25.99 13.74 7.27
N ASP A 74 -25.43 12.53 7.41
CA ASP A 74 -24.48 12.13 8.44
C ASP A 74 -23.08 11.96 7.84
N GLU A 75 -22.07 12.27 8.65
CA GLU A 75 -20.65 12.14 8.32
C GLU A 75 -20.27 10.68 8.06
N ARG A 76 -19.82 10.38 6.83
CA ARG A 76 -19.30 9.06 6.46
C ARG A 76 -17.93 9.23 5.83
N ILE A 77 -16.99 8.40 6.28
CA ILE A 77 -15.67 8.23 5.66
C ILE A 77 -15.67 6.85 5.01
N ILE A 78 -15.41 6.80 3.72
CA ILE A 78 -15.29 5.54 2.98
C ILE A 78 -13.84 5.32 2.61
N ILE A 79 -13.32 4.13 2.94
CA ILE A 79 -11.96 3.73 2.62
C ILE A 79 -11.97 2.66 1.55
N PHE A 80 -11.28 2.93 0.44
CA PHE A 80 -11.11 1.98 -0.65
C PHE A 80 -9.68 1.47 -0.71
N THR A 81 -9.51 0.17 -0.95
CA THR A 81 -8.21 -0.44 -1.19
C THR A 81 -8.17 -1.11 -2.56
N THR A 82 -7.07 -0.92 -3.30
CA THR A 82 -6.83 -1.64 -4.56
C THR A 82 -5.33 -1.75 -4.82
N ASN A 83 -4.93 -2.84 -5.45
CA ASN A 83 -3.58 -3.05 -5.94
C ASN A 83 -3.38 -2.41 -7.33
N HIS A 84 -4.48 -2.19 -8.08
CA HIS A 84 -4.48 -1.73 -9.48
C HIS A 84 -5.33 -0.46 -9.64
N LYS A 85 -4.73 0.70 -9.37
CA LYS A 85 -5.41 2.00 -9.54
C LYS A 85 -5.73 2.30 -11.00
N ASP A 86 -4.91 1.84 -11.93
CA ASP A 86 -5.03 2.00 -13.38
C ASP A 86 -6.28 1.31 -13.96
N ARG A 87 -6.82 0.31 -13.27
CA ARG A 87 -8.03 -0.41 -13.68
C ARG A 87 -9.33 0.23 -13.19
N LEU A 88 -9.24 1.28 -12.36
CA LEU A 88 -10.41 1.98 -11.87
C LEU A 88 -10.91 2.99 -12.89
N ASP A 89 -12.23 3.17 -12.95
CA ASP A 89 -12.85 4.18 -13.81
C ASP A 89 -12.36 5.58 -13.41
N PRO A 90 -11.74 6.36 -14.33
CA PRO A 90 -11.28 7.71 -14.06
C PRO A 90 -12.38 8.67 -13.54
N ALA A 91 -13.66 8.37 -13.78
CA ALA A 91 -14.78 9.13 -13.24
C ALA A 91 -14.83 9.11 -11.69
N LEU A 92 -14.29 8.07 -11.06
CA LEU A 92 -14.24 7.90 -9.61
C LEU A 92 -13.12 8.66 -8.95
N LEU A 93 -12.03 8.84 -9.67
CA LEU A 93 -10.85 9.58 -9.21
C LEU A 93 -11.06 11.09 -9.28
N ARG A 94 -12.27 11.56 -9.64
CA ARG A 94 -12.62 12.97 -9.72
C ARG A 94 -12.88 13.53 -8.31
N PRO A 95 -12.48 14.79 -8.05
CA PRO A 95 -12.79 15.47 -6.80
C PRO A 95 -14.30 15.48 -6.50
N GLY A 96 -14.67 15.21 -5.24
CA GLY A 96 -16.04 15.02 -4.74
C GLY A 96 -16.51 13.58 -4.72
N ARG A 97 -15.66 12.64 -5.16
CA ARG A 97 -15.75 11.19 -4.98
C ARG A 97 -14.53 10.77 -4.17
N MET A 98 -13.54 10.13 -4.80
CA MET A 98 -12.26 9.78 -4.19
C MET A 98 -11.32 10.99 -4.11
N ASP A 99 -11.37 11.72 -2.99
CA ASP A 99 -10.62 12.96 -2.78
C ASP A 99 -9.17 12.73 -2.36
N MET A 100 -8.90 11.73 -1.51
CA MET A 100 -7.56 11.44 -0.99
C MET A 100 -7.00 10.16 -1.58
N HIS A 101 -5.82 10.24 -2.22
CA HIS A 101 -5.13 9.09 -2.81
C HIS A 101 -3.81 8.79 -2.10
N ILE A 102 -3.78 7.73 -1.30
CA ILE A 102 -2.61 7.25 -0.56
C ILE A 102 -2.00 6.04 -1.28
N HIS A 103 -0.72 6.16 -1.61
CA HIS A 103 0.07 5.05 -2.15
C HIS A 103 0.90 4.41 -1.02
N MET A 104 0.58 3.17 -0.62
CA MET A 104 1.44 2.44 0.32
C MET A 104 2.66 1.93 -0.43
N ARG A 105 3.82 2.49 -0.08
CA ARG A 105 5.11 2.14 -0.66
C ARG A 105 5.78 1.02 0.14
N TYR A 106 6.90 0.52 -0.39
CA TYR A 106 7.84 -0.34 0.32
C TYR A 106 8.38 0.32 1.59
N CYS A 107 8.91 -0.51 2.48
CA CYS A 107 9.49 -0.08 3.74
C CYS A 107 10.71 0.81 3.48
N THR A 108 10.80 1.92 4.19
CA THR A 108 11.97 2.79 4.21
C THR A 108 12.75 2.57 5.51
N PRO A 109 14.04 2.95 5.58
CA PRO A 109 14.80 2.88 6.83
C PRO A 109 14.10 3.57 8.01
N VAL A 110 13.52 4.76 7.77
CA VAL A 110 12.72 5.48 8.76
C VAL A 110 11.45 4.71 9.14
N GLY A 111 10.82 4.05 8.16
CA GLY A 111 9.67 3.19 8.40
C GLY A 111 10.02 1.98 9.27
N PHE A 112 11.21 1.40 9.08
CA PHE A 112 11.73 0.31 9.89
C PHE A 112 11.94 0.74 11.35
N ASP A 113 12.52 1.92 11.60
CA ASP A 113 12.72 2.42 12.97
C ASP A 113 11.40 2.50 13.75
N VAL A 114 10.34 2.94 13.09
CA VAL A 114 8.99 2.98 13.68
C VAL A 114 8.47 1.57 13.96
N LEU A 115 8.70 0.60 13.09
CA LEU A 115 8.27 -0.79 13.31
C LEU A 115 9.07 -1.43 14.45
N ALA A 116 10.38 -1.28 14.46
CA ALA A 116 11.26 -1.80 15.50
C ALA A 116 10.91 -1.21 16.87
N LEU A 117 10.62 0.09 16.93
CA LEU A 117 10.15 0.74 18.15
C LEU A 117 8.80 0.19 18.61
N ASN A 118 7.83 0.04 17.69
CA ASN A 118 6.48 -0.37 18.05
C ASN A 118 6.38 -1.85 18.48
N TYR A 119 7.15 -2.74 17.85
CA TYR A 119 7.07 -4.18 18.10
C TYR A 119 8.10 -4.67 19.13
N LEU A 120 9.34 -4.17 19.07
CA LEU A 120 10.43 -4.63 19.94
C LEU A 120 10.75 -3.64 21.07
N GLY A 121 10.23 -2.41 21.03
CA GLY A 121 10.52 -1.39 22.04
C GLY A 121 11.96 -0.85 21.98
N ILE A 122 12.65 -1.03 20.85
CA ILE A 122 14.07 -0.69 20.72
C ILE A 122 14.23 0.66 20.03
N HIS A 123 15.15 1.47 20.56
CA HIS A 123 15.57 2.73 19.97
C HIS A 123 16.79 2.53 19.06
N ASP A 124 17.07 3.51 18.22
CA ASP A 124 17.95 3.53 17.03
C ASP A 124 19.44 3.10 17.19
N HIS A 125 19.79 2.44 18.30
CA HIS A 125 21.15 2.11 18.73
C HIS A 125 21.47 0.61 18.71
N HIS A 126 20.65 -0.22 18.06
CA HIS A 126 20.97 -1.64 17.95
C HIS A 126 22.11 -1.89 16.95
N ARG A 127 23.03 -2.81 17.28
CA ARG A 127 24.21 -3.14 16.45
C ARG A 127 23.86 -3.54 15.00
N LEU A 128 22.68 -4.13 14.81
CA LEU A 128 22.22 -4.67 13.52
C LEU A 128 21.45 -3.65 12.67
N PHE A 129 21.05 -2.50 13.23
CA PHE A 129 20.26 -1.52 12.50
C PHE A 129 20.99 -0.93 11.29
N PRO A 130 22.29 -0.59 11.34
CA PRO A 130 23.00 -0.08 10.17
C PRO A 130 22.97 -1.04 8.98
N GLU A 131 23.19 -2.34 9.23
CA GLU A 131 23.15 -3.38 8.19
C GLU A 131 21.74 -3.52 7.60
N ILE A 132 20.71 -3.55 8.45
CA ILE A 132 19.31 -3.66 8.01
C ILE A 132 18.89 -2.44 7.18
N LYS A 133 19.22 -1.22 7.63
CA LYS A 133 18.88 0.02 6.91
C LYS A 133 19.50 0.03 5.51
N GLN A 134 20.78 -0.35 5.40
CA GLN A 134 21.45 -0.46 4.11
C GLN A 134 20.76 -1.49 3.21
N LEU A 135 20.42 -2.67 3.73
CA LEU A 135 19.74 -3.71 2.96
C LEU A 135 18.33 -3.30 2.50
N ILE A 136 17.58 -2.56 3.33
CA ILE A 136 16.25 -2.05 2.99
C ILE A 136 16.31 -1.01 1.85
N GLU A 137 17.41 -0.25 1.71
CA GLU A 137 17.57 0.68 0.59
C GLU A 137 17.80 -0.04 -0.75
N GLU A 138 18.40 -1.23 -0.71
CA GLU A 138 18.70 -2.02 -1.92
C GLU A 138 17.55 -2.97 -2.31
N VAL A 139 16.79 -3.44 -1.32
CA VAL A 139 15.75 -4.46 -1.48
C VAL A 139 14.36 -3.87 -1.26
N GLU A 140 13.45 -4.15 -2.19
CA GLU A 140 12.04 -3.78 -2.02
C GLU A 140 11.37 -4.80 -1.10
N ILE A 141 11.00 -4.35 0.11
CA ILE A 141 10.31 -5.16 1.11
C ILE A 141 9.09 -4.41 1.63
N THR A 142 7.98 -5.12 1.87
CA THR A 142 6.77 -4.49 2.40
C THR A 142 6.88 -4.31 3.92
N PRO A 143 6.26 -3.27 4.49
CA PRO A 143 6.19 -3.10 5.94
C PRO A 143 5.58 -4.30 6.67
N ALA A 144 4.67 -5.04 6.01
CA ALA A 144 4.04 -6.24 6.56
C ALA A 144 5.02 -7.41 6.70
N GLU A 145 5.83 -7.66 5.66
CA GLU A 145 6.90 -8.67 5.72
C GLU A 145 7.92 -8.34 6.80
N VAL A 146 8.31 -7.07 6.93
CA VAL A 146 9.20 -6.65 8.02
C VAL A 146 8.56 -6.91 9.39
N ALA A 147 7.31 -6.52 9.57
CA ALA A 147 6.59 -6.73 10.83
C ALA A 147 6.47 -8.22 11.19
N GLU A 148 6.22 -9.09 10.20
CA GLU A 148 6.16 -10.54 10.40
C GLU A 148 7.45 -11.08 11.03
N TYR A 149 8.62 -10.68 10.52
CA TYR A 149 9.90 -11.14 11.05
C TYR A 149 10.21 -10.54 12.43
N LEU A 150 9.86 -9.27 12.65
CA LEU A 150 10.02 -8.63 13.96
C LEU A 150 9.13 -9.28 15.04
N MET A 151 7.97 -9.81 14.65
CA MET A 151 7.02 -10.45 15.57
C MET A 151 7.24 -11.96 15.73
N ARG A 152 8.14 -12.56 14.94
CA ARG A 152 8.30 -14.03 14.88
C ARG A 152 8.94 -14.62 16.12
N ASN A 153 9.82 -13.88 16.78
CA ASN A 153 10.56 -14.32 17.96
C ASN A 153 10.45 -13.28 19.08
N GLU A 154 10.45 -13.73 20.34
CA GLU A 154 10.54 -12.84 21.51
C GLU A 154 11.95 -12.27 21.69
N ASP A 155 12.97 -13.02 21.24
CA ASP A 155 14.36 -12.56 21.25
C ASP A 155 14.61 -11.58 20.09
N VAL A 156 15.00 -10.37 20.47
CA VAL A 156 15.33 -9.26 19.60
C VAL A 156 16.43 -9.62 18.60
N ASP A 157 17.51 -10.23 19.07
CA ASP A 157 18.68 -10.51 18.24
C ASP A 157 18.30 -11.55 17.18
N LEU A 158 17.57 -12.60 17.57
CA LEU A 158 17.09 -13.63 16.65
C LEU A 158 16.08 -13.09 15.63
N ALA A 159 15.21 -12.17 16.03
CA ALA A 159 14.25 -11.53 15.12
C ALA A 159 14.97 -10.68 14.06
N LEU A 160 15.97 -9.90 14.47
CA LEU A 160 16.73 -9.03 13.58
C LEU A 160 17.68 -9.82 12.66
N GLU A 161 18.32 -10.88 13.18
CA GLU A 161 19.13 -11.79 12.37
C GLU A 161 18.28 -12.49 11.30
N GLY A 162 17.10 -12.98 11.67
CA GLY A 162 16.15 -13.56 10.71
C GLY A 162 15.71 -12.58 9.62
N LEU A 163 15.55 -11.29 9.95
CA LEU A 163 15.25 -10.25 8.97
C LEU A 163 16.43 -10.00 8.02
N ILE A 164 17.66 -10.01 8.53
CA ILE A 164 18.87 -9.86 7.71
C ILE A 164 18.98 -11.01 6.70
N ASP A 165 18.73 -12.24 7.13
CA ASP A 165 18.77 -13.42 6.26
C ASP A 165 17.75 -13.31 5.11
N LEU A 166 16.52 -12.89 5.43
CA LEU A 166 15.49 -12.63 4.42
C LEU A 166 15.94 -11.56 3.41
N LEU A 167 16.50 -10.45 3.91
CA LEU A 167 16.94 -9.35 3.05
C LEU A 167 18.11 -9.76 2.14
N LYS A 168 19.05 -10.55 2.66
CA LYS A 168 20.16 -11.12 1.86
C LYS A 168 19.63 -12.06 0.78
N GLN A 169 18.70 -12.94 1.10
CA GLN A 169 18.07 -13.82 0.11
C GLN A 169 17.39 -13.01 -1.00
N LYS A 170 16.57 -12.01 -0.66
CA LYS A 170 15.90 -11.16 -1.66
C LYS A 170 16.88 -10.34 -2.49
N LYS A 171 18.01 -9.93 -1.91
CA LYS A 171 19.09 -9.25 -2.63
C LYS A 171 19.72 -10.16 -3.69
N GLU A 172 20.00 -11.41 -3.33
CA GLU A 172 20.53 -12.41 -4.27
C GLU A 172 19.55 -12.69 -5.42
N GLU A 173 18.25 -12.84 -5.12
CA GLU A 173 17.21 -13.04 -6.13
C GLU A 173 17.12 -11.87 -7.13
N LYS A 174 17.27 -10.62 -6.66
CA LYS A 174 17.35 -9.45 -7.55
C LYS A 174 18.56 -9.49 -8.47
N ILE A 175 19.73 -9.89 -7.95
CA ILE A 175 20.97 -9.99 -8.73
C ILE A 175 20.83 -11.03 -9.85
N VAL A 176 20.21 -12.18 -9.56
CA VAL A 176 19.97 -13.23 -10.55
C VAL A 176 19.03 -12.73 -11.66
N LYS A 177 17.90 -12.10 -11.31
CA LYS A 177 16.94 -11.56 -12.27
C LYS A 177 17.53 -10.48 -13.19
N ASN A 178 18.43 -9.65 -12.66
CA ASN A 178 19.11 -8.62 -13.46
C ASN A 178 20.07 -9.24 -14.50
N LYS A 179 20.79 -10.32 -14.13
CA LYS A 179 21.69 -11.02 -15.06
C LYS A 179 20.96 -11.74 -16.19
N GLU A 180 19.78 -12.29 -15.91
CA GLU A 180 18.94 -12.93 -16.94
C GLU A 180 18.36 -11.91 -17.94
N SER A 181 18.08 -10.69 -17.47
CA SER A 181 17.55 -9.61 -18.31
C SER A 181 18.60 -9.00 -19.26
N GLU A 182 19.89 -9.13 -18.94
CA GLU A 182 21.01 -8.65 -19.79
C GLU A 182 21.42 -9.66 -20.87
N ASN A 183 21.29 -10.97 -20.63
CA ASN A 183 21.64 -12.01 -21.61
C ASN A 183 20.59 -12.23 -22.73
N GLY A 184 19.44 -11.56 -22.68
CA GLY A 184 18.35 -11.71 -23.66
C GLY A 184 18.33 -10.70 -24.83
N LYS A 185 19.36 -9.85 -24.99
CA LYS A 185 19.41 -8.78 -26.01
C LYS A 185 20.49 -8.97 -27.09
N GLY A 186 20.78 -10.21 -27.49
CA GLY A 186 21.69 -10.50 -28.60
C GLY A 186 21.10 -11.51 -29.56
N GLU A 187 20.55 -11.01 -30.67
CA GLU A 187 20.48 -11.60 -32.03
C GLU A 187 19.19 -11.15 -32.75
N MET A 188 19.30 -10.09 -33.55
CA MET A 188 18.45 -9.89 -34.73
C MET A 188 19.28 -10.26 -35.95
N PRO A 189 18.88 -11.26 -36.77
CA PRO A 189 19.51 -11.48 -38.06
C PRO A 189 19.16 -10.32 -38.99
N GLU A 190 20.18 -9.77 -39.65
CA GLU A 190 20.02 -8.88 -40.80
C GLU A 190 19.28 -9.63 -41.92
N GLU A 191 18.03 -9.27 -42.20
CA GLU A 191 17.39 -9.64 -43.46
C GLU A 191 17.99 -8.81 -44.59
N GLN A 192 18.83 -9.47 -45.40
CA GLN A 192 19.24 -9.01 -46.72
C GLN A 192 18.02 -8.79 -47.61
N SER A 193 17.84 -7.55 -48.04
CA SER A 193 16.96 -7.19 -49.15
C SER A 193 17.62 -7.58 -50.48
N ASP A 194 17.08 -8.58 -51.17
CA ASP A 194 17.38 -8.82 -52.58
C ASP A 194 16.09 -8.79 -53.42
N VAL A 195 16.05 -7.78 -54.29
CA VAL A 195 15.44 -7.63 -55.62
C VAL A 195 13.92 -7.83 -55.79
#